data_AF-A0A8J6EBV8-F1
#
_entry.id   AF-A0A8J6EBV8-F1
#
_cell.length_a   1.000
_cell.length_b   1.000
_cell.length_c   1.000
_cell.angle_alpha   90.00
_cell.angle_beta   90.00
_cell.angle_gamma   90.00
#
_symmetry.space_group_name_H-M   'P 1'
#
loop_
_entity.id
_entity.type
_entity.pdbx_description
1 polymer ?
#
loop_
_entity_poly.entity_id
_entity_poly.type
_entity_poly.pdbx_seq_one_letter_code
_entity_poly.pdbx_strand_id
1 'polypeptide(L)'
;GGKGRIGVVISSYMHYTNVSASADQALDRFAMKKFFDDKVSILMQPSQIRYVNFLNGLLSGMEKMNTAPLFLHHVVLHGIPNFDAGGICRPFIKIYQAMQPAYTSGI
;
A
#
# COMPACT_ATOMS: atom_id res chain seq x y z
N GLY A 1 -12.11 -6.86 10.43
CA GLY A 1 -11.40 -6.31 9.25
C GLY A 1 -11.51 -4.78 9.09
N GLY A 2 -11.16 -3.99 10.10
CA GLY A 2 -11.23 -2.50 10.03
C GLY A 2 -9.91 -1.77 10.30
N LYS A 3 -8.95 -2.40 10.98
CA LYS A 3 -7.77 -1.74 11.54
C LYS A 3 -6.76 -1.24 10.48
N GLY A 4 -6.62 -1.94 9.36
CA GLY A 4 -5.71 -1.52 8.28
C GLY A 4 -6.19 -0.31 7.46
N ARG A 5 -7.52 -0.12 7.31
CA ARG A 5 -8.10 1.06 6.65
C ARG A 5 -7.88 2.33 7.48
N ILE A 6 -8.01 2.20 8.81
CA ILE A 6 -7.72 3.28 9.78
C ILE A 6 -6.25 3.70 9.69
N GLY A 7 -5.33 2.75 9.54
CA GLY A 7 -3.90 3.06 9.41
C GLY A 7 -3.53 3.86 8.17
N VAL A 8 -4.19 3.58 7.03
CA VAL A 8 -4.02 4.39 5.81
C VAL A 8 -4.47 5.83 6.04
N VAL A 9 -5.63 6.04 6.67
CA VAL A 9 -6.18 7.38 6.93
C VAL A 9 -5.30 8.17 7.90
N ILE A 10 -4.89 7.56 9.02
CA ILE A 10 -4.06 8.22 10.04
C ILE A 10 -2.70 8.61 9.45
N SER A 11 -2.04 7.71 8.74
CA SER A 11 -0.72 8.00 8.16
C SER A 11 -0.78 9.06 7.07
N SER A 12 -1.82 9.02 6.23
CA SER A 12 -2.08 10.05 5.22
C SER A 12 -2.27 11.44 5.85
N TYR A 13 -3.05 11.51 6.93
CA TYR A 13 -3.29 12.74 7.68
C TYR A 13 -2.01 13.28 8.33
N MET A 14 -1.17 12.40 8.88
CA MET A 14 0.12 12.75 9.48
C MET A 14 1.12 13.34 8.49
N HIS A 15 1.16 12.83 7.25
CA HIS A 15 2.01 13.40 6.22
C HIS A 15 1.52 14.77 5.75
N TYR A 16 0.20 14.95 5.64
CA TYR A 16 -0.41 16.24 5.30
C TYR A 16 -0.11 17.32 6.36
N THR A 17 -0.26 17.02 7.65
CA THR A 17 0.03 17.99 8.72
C THR A 17 1.52 18.30 8.85
N ASN A 18 2.41 17.39 8.44
CA ASN A 18 3.85 17.66 8.44
C ASN A 18 4.28 18.72 7.41
N VAL A 19 3.55 18.82 6.29
CA VAL A 19 3.80 19.81 5.22
C VAL A 19 3.16 21.17 5.53
N SER A 20 2.20 21.22 6.46
CA SER A 20 1.30 22.38 6.65
C SER A 20 1.32 23.04 8.04
N ALA A 21 2.14 22.59 9.00
CA ALA A 21 2.01 22.99 10.41
C ALA A 21 3.18 23.81 10.99
N SER A 22 2.83 24.73 11.91
CA SER A 22 3.77 25.51 12.76
C SER A 22 4.42 24.65 13.86
N ALA A 23 5.40 25.23 14.58
CA ALA A 23 6.16 24.56 15.63
C ALA A 23 5.27 24.02 16.79
N ASP A 24 4.12 24.65 17.06
CA ASP A 24 3.24 24.29 18.18
C ASP A 24 2.54 22.93 18.01
N GLN A 25 2.52 22.36 16.80
CA GLN A 25 1.96 21.03 16.54
C GLN A 25 3.03 19.92 16.47
N ALA A 26 4.27 20.19 16.86
CA ALA A 26 5.36 19.21 16.81
C ALA A 26 5.16 18.06 17.81
N LEU A 27 4.64 18.34 19.02
CA LEU A 27 4.45 17.33 20.07
C LEU A 27 3.33 16.35 19.71
N ASP A 28 2.21 16.86 19.17
CA ASP A 28 1.10 16.04 18.69
C ASP A 28 1.52 15.17 17.50
N ARG A 29 2.36 15.69 16.59
CA ARG A 29 2.95 14.89 15.51
C ARG A 29 3.82 13.76 16.05
N PHE A 30 4.65 14.03 17.05
CA PHE A 30 5.48 13.00 17.66
C PHE A 30 4.63 11.91 18.32
N ALA A 31 3.62 12.30 19.11
CA ALA A 31 2.71 11.36 19.76
C ALA A 31 1.94 10.51 18.73
N MET A 32 1.41 11.13 17.68
CA MET A 32 0.72 10.44 16.59
C MET A 32 1.65 9.51 15.81
N LYS A 33 2.91 9.90 15.58
CA LYS A 33 3.91 9.10 14.86
C LYS A 33 4.26 7.87 15.67
N LYS A 34 4.53 8.08 16.96
CA LYS A 34 4.80 7.00 17.90
C LYS A 34 3.63 6.03 18.00
N PHE A 35 2.39 6.52 18.07
CA PHE A 35 1.20 5.66 18.08
C PHE A 35 1.07 4.87 16.77
N PHE A 36 1.30 5.51 15.62
CA PHE A 36 1.30 4.84 14.33
C PHE A 36 2.36 3.72 14.28
N ASP A 37 3.60 4.04 14.64
CA ASP A 37 4.72 3.11 14.62
C ASP A 37 4.49 1.94 15.59
N ASP A 38 4.05 2.21 16.82
CA ASP A 38 3.94 1.20 17.88
C ASP A 38 2.68 0.32 17.76
N LYS A 39 1.57 0.85 17.22
CA LYS A 39 0.24 0.19 17.30
C LYS A 39 -0.40 -0.12 15.97
N VAL A 40 -0.07 0.65 14.93
CA VAL A 40 -0.81 0.61 13.66
C VAL A 40 0.03 -0.03 12.57
N SER A 41 1.32 0.32 12.46
CA SER A 41 2.23 -0.15 11.42
C SER A 41 2.28 -1.69 11.35
N ILE A 42 2.36 -2.36 12.50
CA ILE A 42 2.42 -3.82 12.63
C ILE A 42 1.12 -4.53 12.20
N LEU A 43 0.01 -3.80 12.10
CA LEU A 43 -1.30 -4.34 11.71
C LEU A 43 -1.61 -4.08 10.23
N MET A 44 -0.75 -3.34 9.53
CA MET A 44 -0.98 -2.98 8.13
C MET A 44 -0.53 -4.11 7.19
N GLN A 45 -1.35 -4.36 6.18
CA GLN A 45 -0.95 -5.23 5.08
C GLN A 45 0.07 -4.51 4.18
N PRO A 46 0.98 -5.23 3.50
CA PRO A 46 1.96 -4.62 2.60
C PRO A 46 1.35 -3.69 1.55
N SER A 47 0.15 -4.03 1.05
CA SER A 47 -0.60 -3.18 0.11
C SER A 47 -1.00 -1.83 0.71
N GLN A 48 -1.39 -1.79 1.99
CA GLN A 48 -1.77 -0.56 2.70
C GLN A 48 -0.56 0.34 2.96
N ILE A 49 0.59 -0.27 3.32
CA ILE A 49 1.85 0.45 3.51
C ILE A 49 2.28 1.12 2.20
N ARG A 50 2.18 0.40 1.07
CA ARG A 50 2.47 0.96 -0.25
C ARG A 50 1.64 2.22 -0.57
N TYR A 51 0.34 2.20 -0.25
CA TYR A 51 -0.54 3.36 -0.48
C TYR A 51 -0.15 4.59 0.35
N VAL A 52 0.23 4.37 1.62
CA VAL A 52 0.72 5.44 2.50
C VAL A 52 1.99 6.06 1.94
N ASN A 53 2.97 5.24 1.57
CA ASN A 53 4.24 5.72 1.01
C ASN A 53 4.03 6.47 -0.31
N PHE A 54 3.15 5.97 -1.18
CA PHE A 54 2.81 6.65 -2.43
C PHE A 54 2.20 8.03 -2.19
N LEU A 55 1.25 8.16 -1.27
CA LEU A 55 0.67 9.46 -0.93
C LEU A 55 1.70 10.41 -0.32
N ASN A 56 2.55 9.92 0.59
CA ASN A 56 3.65 10.73 1.13
C ASN A 56 4.58 11.24 0.02
N GLY A 57 4.92 10.39 -0.95
CA GLY A 57 5.69 10.76 -2.13
C GLY A 57 5.01 11.84 -2.95
N LEU A 58 3.69 11.75 -3.19
CA LEU A 58 2.91 12.77 -3.89
C LEU A 58 2.90 14.11 -3.14
N LEU A 59 2.67 14.09 -1.82
CA LEU A 59 2.59 15.30 -1.00
C LEU A 59 3.95 16.01 -0.84
N SER A 60 5.03 15.24 -0.79
CA SER A 60 6.40 15.78 -0.74
C SER A 60 6.97 16.17 -2.12
N GLY A 61 6.24 15.87 -3.20
CA GLY A 61 6.69 16.09 -4.58
C GLY A 61 7.79 15.14 -5.06
N MET A 62 8.17 14.14 -4.27
CA MET A 62 9.13 13.10 -4.65
C MET A 62 8.56 12.13 -5.70
N GLU A 63 7.24 11.95 -5.71
CA GLU A 63 6.52 11.11 -6.66
C GLU A 63 5.53 11.95 -7.47
N LYS A 64 5.23 11.51 -8.70
CA LYS A 64 4.21 12.13 -9.57
C LYS A 64 3.28 11.06 -10.12
N MET A 65 2.03 11.42 -10.37
CA MET A 65 1.10 10.50 -11.03
C MET A 65 1.56 10.24 -12.47
N ASN A 66 1.76 8.98 -12.81
CA ASN A 66 1.92 8.58 -14.19
C ASN A 66 0.55 8.60 -14.89
N THR A 67 0.43 9.42 -15.93
CA THR A 67 -0.79 9.53 -16.76
C THR A 67 -0.68 8.76 -18.07
N ALA A 68 0.49 8.22 -18.39
CA ALA A 68 0.68 7.41 -19.59
C ALA A 68 0.03 6.03 -19.43
N PRO A 69 -0.54 5.45 -20.50
CA PRO A 69 -1.06 4.10 -20.46
C PRO A 69 0.09 3.10 -20.22
N LEU A 70 -0.19 2.09 -19.39
CA LEU A 70 0.73 0.99 -19.10
C LEU A 70 0.15 -0.32 -19.63
N PHE A 71 1.00 -1.15 -20.23
CA PHE A 71 0.63 -2.45 -20.76
C PHE A 71 1.32 -3.54 -19.95
N LEU A 72 0.53 -4.45 -19.37
CA LEU A 72 1.06 -5.63 -18.71
C LEU A 72 1.19 -6.77 -19.73
N HIS A 73 2.41 -7.08 -20.14
CA HIS A 73 2.67 -8.12 -21.14
C HIS A 73 2.78 -9.52 -20.55
N HIS A 74 3.47 -9.67 -19.41
CA HIS A 74 3.68 -10.95 -18.76
C HIS A 74 3.90 -10.76 -17.26
N VAL A 75 3.68 -11.83 -16.50
CA VAL A 75 3.97 -11.90 -15.06
C VAL A 75 4.97 -13.03 -14.85
N VAL A 76 6.14 -12.73 -14.29
CA VAL A 76 7.14 -13.74 -13.93
C VAL A 76 7.07 -13.98 -12.42
N LEU A 77 6.91 -15.25 -12.03
CA LEU A 77 7.01 -15.67 -10.64
C LEU A 77 8.37 -16.31 -10.41
N HIS A 78 9.18 -15.71 -9.55
CA HIS A 78 10.47 -16.28 -9.15
C HIS A 78 10.26 -17.32 -8.06
N GLY A 79 10.66 -18.57 -8.34
CA GLY A 79 10.41 -19.72 -7.47
C GLY A 79 9.00 -20.30 -7.63
N ILE A 80 8.83 -21.56 -7.19
CA ILE A 80 7.54 -22.25 -7.20
C ILE A 80 7.00 -22.24 -5.77
N PRO A 81 5.91 -21.50 -5.47
CA PRO A 81 5.30 -21.55 -4.15
C PRO A 81 4.84 -22.97 -3.83
N ASN A 82 5.11 -23.41 -2.60
CA ASN A 82 4.69 -24.73 -2.16
C ASN A 82 3.34 -24.64 -1.44
N PHE A 83 2.25 -24.98 -2.14
CA PHE A 83 0.88 -24.88 -1.62
C PHE A 83 0.28 -26.22 -1.17
N ASP A 84 0.93 -27.36 -1.46
CA ASP A 84 0.46 -28.69 -1.09
C ASP A 84 1.62 -29.62 -0.67
N ALA A 85 1.32 -30.83 -0.17
CA ALA A 85 2.35 -31.78 0.22
C ALA A 85 3.21 -32.28 -0.97
N GLY A 86 2.78 -32.01 -2.21
CA GLY A 86 3.43 -32.46 -3.44
C GLY A 86 4.40 -31.43 -4.05
N GLY A 87 4.49 -30.21 -3.51
CA GLY A 87 5.36 -29.17 -4.05
C GLY A 87 4.85 -28.53 -5.34
N ILE A 88 3.58 -28.75 -5.72
CA ILE A 88 3.04 -28.31 -7.00
C ILE A 88 2.30 -26.97 -6.81
N CYS A 89 2.55 -26.02 -7.73
CA CYS A 89 1.79 -24.78 -7.85
C CYS A 89 1.07 -24.72 -9.20
N ARG A 90 -0.25 -24.51 -9.18
CA ARG A 90 -1.05 -24.20 -10.36
C ARG A 90 -1.54 -22.75 -10.25
N PRO A 91 -0.74 -21.76 -10.70
CA PRO A 91 -1.06 -20.37 -10.49
C PRO A 91 -2.26 -19.97 -11.34
N PHE A 92 -3.16 -19.21 -10.73
CA PHE A 92 -4.30 -18.59 -11.38
C PHE A 92 -4.31 -17.10 -11.05
N ILE A 93 -4.46 -16.25 -12.07
CA ILE A 93 -4.32 -14.81 -11.93
C ILE A 93 -5.61 -14.11 -12.36
N LYS A 94 -6.11 -13.23 -11.49
CA LYS A 94 -7.15 -12.25 -11.83
C LYS A 94 -6.61 -10.84 -11.63
N ILE A 95 -6.83 -9.99 -12.63
CA ILE A 95 -6.43 -8.59 -12.60
C ILE A 95 -7.69 -7.75 -12.49
N TYR A 96 -7.69 -6.83 -11.53
CA TYR A 96 -8.79 -5.91 -11.28
C TYR A 96 -8.33 -4.47 -11.46
N GLN A 97 -9.18 -3.66 -12.08
CA GLN A 97 -9.03 -2.21 -12.16
C GLN A 97 -10.33 -1.58 -11.66
N ALA A 98 -10.25 -0.67 -10.69
CA ALA A 98 -11.43 -0.03 -10.09
C ALA A 98 -12.52 -1.03 -9.67
N MET A 99 -12.10 -2.15 -9.04
CA MET A 99 -12.97 -3.26 -8.63
C MET A 99 -13.65 -4.03 -9.77
N GLN A 100 -13.35 -3.71 -11.03
CA GLN A 100 -13.84 -4.44 -12.21
C GLN A 100 -12.78 -5.44 -12.68
N PRO A 101 -13.15 -6.68 -13.03
CA PRO A 101 -12.22 -7.66 -13.57
C PRO A 101 -11.79 -7.24 -14.98
N ALA A 102 -10.49 -6.99 -15.16
CA ALA A 102 -9.90 -6.61 -16.44
C ALA A 102 -9.34 -7.83 -17.19
N TYR A 103 -8.85 -8.84 -16.46
CA TYR A 103 -8.30 -10.06 -17.04
C TYR A 103 -8.40 -11.23 -16.06
N THR A 104 -8.58 -12.44 -16.60
CA THR A 104 -8.53 -13.70 -15.85
C THR A 104 -7.72 -14.70 -16.68
N SER A 105 -6.71 -15.32 -16.08
CA SER A 105 -5.93 -16.36 -16.75
C SER A 105 -6.76 -17.62 -16.98
N GLY A 106 -6.31 -18.48 -17.89
CA GLY A 106 -6.82 -19.85 -18.00
C GLY A 106 -6.58 -20.66 -16.71
N ILE A 107 -7.28 -21.79 -16.61
CA ILE A 107 -7.15 -22.82 -15.57
C ILE A 107 -6.39 -24.01 -16.16
#